data_AF-A0A0X3BIB2-F1
#
_entry.id   AF-A0A0X3BIB2-F1
#
_cell.length_a   1.000
_cell.length_b   1.000
_cell.length_c   1.000
_cell.angle_alpha   90.00
_cell.angle_beta   90.00
_cell.angle_gamma   90.00
#
_symmetry.space_group_name_H-M   'P 1'
#
loop_
_entity.id
_entity.type
_entity.pdbx_description
1 polymer ?
#
loop_
_entity_poly.entity_id
_entity_poly.type
_entity_poly.pdbx_seq_one_letter_code
_entity_poly.pdbx_strand_id
1 'polypeptide(L)'
;MRCAECKGKGLCGLPRCPIMSRFYAQAPVRPSDHYQGSAPSVFVGSYGYPKVAGGPLMINDADNPPDWVARGLGIEDIVGIRARTIRGTAGTGRLTDNLQEIAISSKPLDVEVRFTKPVAFDLRFDGTIAPVGLTGAIRKMDVLDNARVDRSVDRATSDTDLSATDAFEILHASGTDVYQITQLLTAGLLGRKRHVVPTRWAITAVDDSVSSRLKKKVARYPPLGGIEVFSASLYGNHIVCLLVPGDWKFEMIEVWRKQSLWAGEDETIAQDGEGLTKSGYSPSRGPTTRPAWRSPSTWRAYSVLHGCWCSGASPASTGRRSAPGWSGRRHGTP
;
A
#
# COMPACT_ATOMS: atom_id res chain seq x y z
N MET A 1 4.18 -3.80 -23.81
CA MET A 1 5.04 -5.00 -23.94
C MET A 1 4.26 -6.28 -23.63
N ARG A 2 4.24 -7.28 -24.52
CA ARG A 2 3.54 -8.55 -24.28
C ARG A 2 4.47 -9.54 -23.57
N CYS A 3 4.47 -9.54 -22.23
CA CYS A 3 5.26 -10.49 -21.43
C CYS A 3 4.99 -11.97 -21.81
N ALA A 4 3.79 -12.26 -22.32
CA ALA A 4 3.41 -13.57 -22.86
C ALA A 4 4.25 -14.02 -24.08
N GLU A 5 4.76 -13.08 -24.87
CA GLU A 5 5.64 -13.36 -26.01
C GLU A 5 7.11 -13.49 -25.54
N CYS A 6 7.52 -12.62 -24.61
CA CYS A 6 8.85 -12.64 -24.02
C CYS A 6 9.15 -13.95 -23.27
N LYS A 7 8.18 -14.50 -22.53
CA LYS A 7 8.32 -15.76 -21.75
C LYS A 7 9.62 -15.82 -20.91
N GLY A 8 10.08 -14.68 -20.41
CA GLY A 8 11.31 -14.62 -19.61
C GLY A 8 12.63 -14.62 -20.40
N LYS A 9 12.60 -14.60 -21.74
CA LYS A 9 13.79 -14.59 -22.61
C LYS A 9 14.55 -13.26 -22.65
N GLY A 10 14.11 -12.26 -21.89
CA GLY A 10 14.78 -10.94 -21.85
C GLY A 10 14.54 -10.06 -23.08
N LEU A 11 13.54 -10.37 -23.92
CA LEU A 11 13.20 -9.55 -25.11
C LEU A 11 12.76 -8.12 -24.76
N CYS A 12 12.46 -7.86 -23.48
CA CYS A 12 12.08 -6.56 -22.97
C CYS A 12 13.27 -5.66 -22.59
N GLY A 13 14.53 -6.10 -22.79
CA GLY A 13 15.73 -5.29 -22.49
C GLY A 13 16.03 -5.11 -21.01
N LEU A 14 15.20 -5.66 -20.11
CA LEU A 14 15.45 -5.63 -18.67
C LEU A 14 16.66 -6.50 -18.30
N PRO A 15 17.52 -6.08 -17.36
CA PRO A 15 18.68 -6.85 -16.92
C PRO A 15 18.27 -8.19 -16.29
N ARG A 16 17.06 -8.25 -15.71
CA ARG A 16 16.46 -9.47 -15.17
C ARG A 16 14.95 -9.43 -15.36
N CYS A 17 14.34 -10.56 -15.74
CA CYS A 17 12.89 -10.64 -15.90
C CYS A 17 12.19 -10.74 -14.53
N PRO A 18 11.33 -9.77 -14.14
CA PRO A 18 10.65 -9.79 -12.84
C PRO A 18 9.72 -11.00 -12.65
N ILE A 19 9.16 -11.53 -13.74
CA ILE A 19 8.33 -12.74 -13.73
C ILE A 19 9.18 -13.96 -13.34
N MET A 20 10.37 -14.06 -13.91
CA MET A 20 11.28 -15.16 -13.61
C MET A 20 11.89 -15.03 -12.22
N SER A 21 12.28 -13.82 -11.78
CA SER A 21 12.75 -13.60 -10.40
C SER A 21 11.73 -14.09 -9.37
N ARG A 22 10.44 -13.80 -9.59
CA ARG A 22 9.35 -14.27 -8.73
C ARG A 22 9.17 -15.79 -8.78
N PHE A 23 9.15 -16.36 -9.98
CA PHE A 23 9.06 -17.81 -10.16
C PHE A 23 10.18 -18.53 -9.39
N TYR A 24 11.43 -18.07 -9.52
CA TYR A 24 12.57 -18.66 -8.81
C TYR A 24 12.52 -18.42 -7.30
N ALA A 25 12.03 -17.26 -6.83
CA ALA A 25 11.83 -16.99 -5.40
C ALA A 25 10.81 -17.94 -4.75
N GLN A 26 9.88 -18.47 -5.54
CA GLN A 26 8.78 -19.33 -5.09
C GLN A 26 9.01 -20.82 -5.38
N ALA A 27 9.85 -21.16 -6.35
CA ALA A 27 10.22 -22.53 -6.69
C ALA A 27 10.61 -23.41 -5.49
N PRO A 28 11.29 -22.92 -4.42
CA PRO A 28 11.58 -23.75 -3.26
C PRO A 28 10.37 -23.95 -2.32
N VAL A 29 9.27 -23.20 -2.48
CA VAL A 29 8.08 -23.33 -1.62
C VAL A 29 7.30 -24.58 -2.01
N ARG A 30 7.25 -25.55 -1.10
CA ARG A 30 6.49 -26.79 -1.31
C ARG A 30 4.99 -26.47 -1.32
N PRO A 31 4.23 -26.96 -2.32
CA PRO A 31 2.77 -26.89 -2.28
C PRO A 31 2.26 -27.55 -1.00
N SER A 32 1.56 -26.77 -0.17
CA SER A 32 0.96 -27.22 1.07
C SER A 32 -0.48 -26.73 1.13
N ASP A 33 -1.38 -27.57 1.65
CA ASP A 33 -2.75 -27.19 1.99
C ASP A 33 -2.88 -26.74 3.45
N HIS A 34 -1.75 -26.61 4.15
CA HIS A 34 -1.67 -26.14 5.52
C HIS A 34 -0.65 -25.01 5.66
N TYR A 35 -1.03 -23.98 6.39
CA TYR A 35 -0.17 -22.88 6.79
C TYR A 35 -0.34 -22.63 8.29
N GLN A 36 0.78 -22.40 8.97
CA GLN A 36 0.82 -21.91 10.34
C GLN A 36 1.92 -20.86 10.44
N GLY A 37 1.56 -19.67 10.93
CA GLY A 37 2.49 -18.55 11.05
C GLY A 37 1.78 -17.21 10.95
N SER A 38 2.55 -16.16 10.70
CA SER A 38 2.10 -14.78 10.86
C SER A 38 1.19 -14.27 9.74
N ALA A 39 0.09 -13.63 10.13
CA ALA A 39 -0.80 -12.86 9.27
C ALA A 39 -0.73 -11.36 9.61
N PRO A 40 0.17 -10.57 8.98
CA PRO A 40 0.33 -9.15 9.30
C PRO A 40 -0.82 -8.25 8.82
N SER A 41 -1.64 -8.69 7.86
CA SER A 41 -2.69 -7.86 7.30
C SER A 41 -3.79 -8.69 6.64
N VAL A 42 -4.90 -8.03 6.31
CA VAL A 42 -6.02 -8.58 5.55
C VAL A 42 -6.12 -7.95 4.17
N PHE A 43 -6.66 -8.74 3.23
CA PHE A 43 -6.92 -8.29 1.87
C PHE A 43 -8.33 -8.66 1.44
N VAL A 44 -9.02 -7.71 0.83
CA VAL A 44 -10.37 -7.88 0.29
C VAL A 44 -10.40 -7.37 -1.15
N GLY A 45 -10.80 -8.24 -2.08
CA GLY A 45 -10.97 -7.91 -3.48
C GLY A 45 -12.21 -7.05 -3.74
N SER A 46 -12.26 -6.39 -4.92
CA SER A 46 -13.42 -5.59 -5.33
C SER A 46 -14.42 -6.33 -6.23
N TYR A 47 -14.03 -7.50 -6.76
CA TYR A 47 -14.86 -8.26 -7.67
C TYR A 47 -16.08 -8.85 -6.94
N GLY A 48 -17.28 -8.66 -7.50
CA GLY A 48 -18.52 -9.17 -6.93
C GLY A 48 -19.11 -8.35 -5.79
N TYR A 49 -18.62 -7.12 -5.54
CA TYR A 49 -19.15 -6.24 -4.50
C TYR A 49 -20.68 -6.07 -4.58
N PRO A 50 -21.43 -6.19 -3.46
CA PRO A 50 -20.96 -6.28 -2.06
C PRO A 50 -20.53 -7.68 -1.58
N LYS A 51 -20.78 -8.75 -2.35
CA LYS A 51 -20.40 -10.12 -2.00
C LYS A 51 -18.99 -10.43 -2.47
N VAL A 52 -18.02 -9.84 -1.77
CA VAL A 52 -16.59 -9.94 -2.11
C VAL A 52 -15.90 -11.14 -1.45
N ALA A 53 -14.77 -11.53 -2.03
CA ALA A 53 -13.84 -12.47 -1.43
C ALA A 53 -12.67 -11.73 -0.77
N GLY A 54 -12.22 -12.26 0.37
CA GLY A 54 -11.08 -11.72 1.12
C GLY A 54 -10.51 -12.75 2.08
N GLY A 55 -9.41 -12.41 2.71
CA GLY A 55 -8.70 -13.27 3.63
C GLY A 55 -7.42 -12.62 4.17
N PRO A 56 -6.71 -13.31 5.08
CA PRO A 56 -5.41 -12.84 5.56
C PRO A 56 -4.36 -12.88 4.44
N LEU A 57 -3.43 -11.93 4.50
CA LEU A 57 -2.13 -12.03 3.87
C LEU A 57 -1.19 -12.67 4.89
N MET A 58 -0.66 -13.84 4.54
CA MET A 58 0.16 -14.68 5.39
C MET A 58 1.59 -14.65 4.89
N ILE A 59 2.54 -14.42 5.79
CA ILE A 59 3.96 -14.34 5.44
C ILE A 59 4.81 -14.72 6.66
N ASN A 60 5.78 -15.60 6.45
CA ASN A 60 6.71 -16.00 7.52
C ASN A 60 7.93 -15.07 7.62
N ASP A 61 8.11 -14.19 6.65
CA ASP A 61 9.16 -13.18 6.60
C ASP A 61 8.64 -11.83 7.11
N ALA A 62 9.52 -11.00 7.67
CA ALA A 62 9.16 -9.65 8.07
C ALA A 62 8.88 -8.74 6.85
N ASP A 63 7.60 -8.50 6.56
CA ASP A 63 7.13 -7.52 5.55
C ASP A 63 6.95 -6.14 6.21
N ASN A 64 8.08 -5.47 6.51
CA ASN A 64 8.09 -4.15 7.13
C ASN A 64 8.93 -3.16 6.30
N PRO A 65 8.29 -2.28 5.51
CA PRO A 65 8.97 -1.31 4.66
C PRO A 65 10.06 -0.45 5.34
N PRO A 66 9.80 0.22 6.48
CA PRO A 66 10.87 0.87 7.26
C PRO A 66 12.08 0.00 7.59
N ASP A 67 11.87 -1.27 7.95
CA ASP A 67 12.96 -2.21 8.27
C ASP A 67 13.81 -2.53 7.04
N TRP A 68 13.19 -2.66 5.87
CA TRP A 68 13.91 -2.92 4.62
C TRP A 68 14.87 -1.80 4.26
N VAL A 69 14.45 -0.54 4.46
CA VAL A 69 15.30 0.63 4.23
C VAL A 69 16.42 0.67 5.27
N ALA A 70 16.10 0.47 6.55
CA ALA A 70 17.08 0.49 7.62
C ALA A 70 18.17 -0.59 7.46
N ARG A 71 17.80 -1.76 6.94
CA ARG A 71 18.70 -2.88 6.67
C ARG A 71 19.39 -2.82 5.31
N GLY A 72 19.02 -1.85 4.45
CA GLY A 72 19.59 -1.70 3.11
C GLY A 72 19.23 -2.85 2.16
N LEU A 73 18.06 -3.48 2.32
CA LEU A 73 17.62 -4.55 1.43
C LEU A 73 17.46 -4.05 -0.01
N GLY A 74 17.81 -4.87 -0.99
CA GLY A 74 17.62 -4.56 -2.41
C GLY A 74 16.19 -4.84 -2.88
N ILE A 75 15.85 -4.35 -4.08
CA ILE A 75 14.55 -4.65 -4.70
C ILE A 75 14.33 -6.16 -4.92
N GLU A 76 15.39 -6.90 -5.18
CA GLU A 76 15.33 -8.36 -5.37
C GLU A 76 14.97 -9.08 -4.06
N ASP A 77 15.49 -8.61 -2.92
CA ASP A 77 15.17 -9.17 -1.60
C ASP A 77 13.69 -8.95 -1.28
N ILE A 78 13.19 -7.74 -1.55
CA ILE A 78 11.78 -7.38 -1.36
C ILE A 78 10.86 -8.20 -2.27
N VAL A 79 11.25 -8.39 -3.53
CA VAL A 79 10.53 -9.28 -4.45
C VAL A 79 10.51 -10.70 -3.91
N GLY A 80 11.62 -11.19 -3.34
CA GLY A 80 11.70 -12.50 -2.71
C GLY A 80 10.74 -12.65 -1.52
N ILE A 81 10.74 -11.68 -0.60
CA ILE A 81 9.86 -11.61 0.57
C ILE A 81 8.39 -11.64 0.12
N ARG A 82 7.99 -10.68 -0.73
CA ARG A 82 6.58 -10.56 -1.17
C ARG A 82 6.12 -11.68 -2.09
N ALA A 83 7.03 -12.33 -2.80
CA ALA A 83 6.71 -13.51 -3.59
C ALA A 83 6.39 -14.73 -2.70
N ARG A 84 6.78 -14.76 -1.44
CA ARG A 84 6.40 -15.86 -0.53
C ARG A 84 5.10 -15.60 0.23
N THR A 85 4.52 -14.40 0.10
CA THR A 85 3.24 -14.06 0.70
C THR A 85 2.12 -14.93 0.13
N ILE A 86 1.35 -15.55 1.02
CA ILE A 86 0.16 -16.35 0.69
C ILE A 86 -1.08 -15.50 0.93
N ARG A 87 -1.89 -15.31 -0.11
CA ARG A 87 -3.22 -14.71 -0.02
C ARG A 87 -4.26 -15.79 0.24
N GLY A 88 -4.83 -15.79 1.44
CA GLY A 88 -6.02 -16.54 1.75
C GLY A 88 -7.24 -15.93 1.08
N THR A 89 -8.15 -16.76 0.56
CA THR A 89 -9.40 -16.28 -0.05
C THR A 89 -10.60 -17.10 0.42
N ALA A 90 -11.62 -16.42 0.95
CA ALA A 90 -12.95 -16.96 1.21
C ALA A 90 -13.99 -15.86 1.02
N GLY A 91 -15.29 -16.22 0.99
CA GLY A 91 -16.35 -15.22 1.09
C GLY A 91 -16.28 -14.53 2.45
N THR A 92 -16.26 -13.19 2.47
CA THR A 92 -15.92 -12.40 3.67
C THR A 92 -16.86 -12.64 4.85
N GLY A 93 -18.12 -12.97 4.60
CA GLY A 93 -19.07 -13.34 5.66
C GLY A 93 -18.69 -14.58 6.47
N ARG A 94 -17.82 -15.47 5.95
CA ARG A 94 -17.37 -16.66 6.68
C ARG A 94 -16.15 -16.41 7.58
N LEU A 95 -15.42 -15.33 7.35
CA LEU A 95 -14.15 -15.01 8.04
C LEU A 95 -14.20 -13.64 8.73
N THR A 96 -15.39 -13.05 8.90
CA THR A 96 -15.50 -11.66 9.36
C THR A 96 -14.79 -11.45 10.70
N ASP A 97 -15.06 -12.30 11.68
CA ASP A 97 -14.50 -12.17 13.02
C ASP A 97 -12.96 -12.30 13.01
N ASN A 98 -12.43 -13.34 12.36
CA ASN A 98 -10.98 -13.54 12.22
C ASN A 98 -10.28 -12.36 11.51
N LEU A 99 -10.91 -11.80 10.47
CA LEU A 99 -10.33 -10.66 9.74
C LEU A 99 -10.36 -9.38 10.56
N GLN A 100 -11.42 -9.18 11.36
CA GLN A 100 -11.52 -8.07 12.29
C GLN A 100 -10.48 -8.17 13.40
N GLU A 101 -10.26 -9.37 13.95
CA GLU A 101 -9.25 -9.63 14.97
C GLU A 101 -7.82 -9.36 14.46
N ILE A 102 -7.51 -9.76 13.22
CA ILE A 102 -6.22 -9.43 12.59
C ILE A 102 -6.11 -7.92 12.36
N ALA A 103 -7.16 -7.26 11.87
CA ALA A 103 -7.12 -5.85 11.52
C ALA A 103 -7.00 -4.92 12.75
N ILE A 104 -7.55 -5.32 13.90
CA ILE A 104 -7.53 -4.52 15.12
C ILE A 104 -6.19 -4.60 15.87
N SER A 105 -5.42 -5.67 15.66
CA SER A 105 -4.14 -5.86 16.32
C SER A 105 -3.06 -4.89 15.82
N SER A 106 -2.29 -4.31 16.74
CA SER A 106 -1.10 -3.50 16.44
C SER A 106 0.14 -4.34 16.11
N LYS A 107 0.05 -5.67 16.27
CA LYS A 107 1.10 -6.63 15.89
C LYS A 107 0.52 -7.72 14.99
N PRO A 108 1.31 -8.26 14.05
CA PRO A 108 0.94 -9.46 13.30
C PRO A 108 0.54 -10.60 14.25
N LEU A 109 -0.51 -11.33 13.92
CA LEU A 109 -1.01 -12.47 14.69
C LEU A 109 -0.67 -13.77 13.99
N ASP A 110 -0.30 -14.80 14.75
CA ASP A 110 -0.18 -16.14 14.19
C ASP A 110 -1.55 -16.76 13.95
N VAL A 111 -1.67 -17.43 12.81
CA VAL A 111 -2.88 -18.08 12.33
C VAL A 111 -2.57 -19.50 11.90
N GLU A 112 -3.53 -20.41 12.10
CA GLU A 112 -3.54 -21.72 11.44
C GLU A 112 -4.59 -21.70 10.32
N VAL A 113 -4.19 -22.04 9.11
CA VAL A 113 -5.06 -22.06 7.93
C VAL A 113 -4.97 -23.40 7.22
N ARG A 114 -6.14 -23.99 6.96
CA ARG A 114 -6.31 -25.15 6.07
C ARG A 114 -6.96 -24.69 4.78
N PHE A 115 -6.35 -25.03 3.66
CA PHE A 115 -6.85 -24.71 2.32
C PHE A 115 -7.65 -25.88 1.73
N THR A 116 -8.55 -25.59 0.80
CA THR A 116 -9.32 -26.61 0.08
C THR A 116 -8.43 -27.44 -0.86
N LYS A 117 -7.37 -26.83 -1.38
CA LYS A 117 -6.33 -27.44 -2.21
C LYS A 117 -4.99 -26.82 -1.82
N PRO A 118 -3.86 -27.49 -2.08
CA PRO A 118 -2.55 -26.89 -1.88
C PRO A 118 -2.45 -25.52 -2.53
N VAL A 119 -1.81 -24.58 -1.82
CA VAL A 119 -1.62 -23.21 -2.33
C VAL A 119 -0.87 -23.27 -3.65
N ALA A 120 -1.35 -22.48 -4.62
CA ALA A 120 -0.82 -22.48 -5.97
C ALA A 120 -0.43 -21.08 -6.39
N PHE A 121 0.44 -21.02 -7.40
CA PHE A 121 0.86 -19.79 -8.01
C PHE A 121 -0.29 -19.15 -8.78
N ASP A 122 -0.59 -17.88 -8.47
CA ASP A 122 -1.54 -17.09 -9.24
C ASP A 122 -0.77 -16.21 -10.24
N LEU A 123 -0.64 -16.71 -11.48
CA LEU A 123 0.00 -16.00 -12.60
C LEU A 123 -0.81 -14.82 -13.13
N ARG A 124 -1.98 -14.52 -12.55
CA ARG A 124 -2.81 -13.42 -13.04
C ARG A 124 -2.15 -12.08 -12.70
N PHE A 125 -1.42 -11.55 -13.67
CA PHE A 125 -0.98 -10.16 -13.71
C PHE A 125 -2.18 -9.25 -13.99
N ASP A 126 -2.93 -8.87 -12.95
CA ASP A 126 -3.67 -7.61 -12.99
C ASP A 126 -2.61 -6.53 -12.79
N GLY A 127 -2.14 -5.92 -13.89
CA GLY A 127 -1.06 -4.94 -13.95
C GLY A 127 -1.35 -3.65 -13.19
N THR A 128 -1.67 -3.78 -11.92
CA THR A 128 -2.19 -2.75 -11.04
C THR A 128 -1.93 -3.22 -9.61
N ILE A 129 -2.21 -4.48 -9.21
CA ILE A 129 -1.93 -4.95 -7.84
C ILE A 129 -0.49 -5.47 -7.74
N ALA A 130 0.22 -5.15 -6.66
CA ALA A 130 1.44 -5.86 -6.28
C ALA A 130 1.12 -7.37 -6.27
N PRO A 131 1.68 -8.19 -7.18
CA PRO A 131 1.21 -9.55 -7.34
C PRO A 131 1.61 -10.32 -6.08
N VAL A 132 0.60 -10.71 -5.31
CA VAL A 132 0.78 -11.59 -4.16
C VAL A 132 1.23 -12.95 -4.68
N GLY A 133 2.18 -13.53 -3.98
CA GLY A 133 2.94 -14.65 -4.49
C GLY A 133 2.16 -15.94 -4.67
N LEU A 134 1.39 -16.34 -3.66
CA LEU A 134 0.61 -17.58 -3.65
C LEU A 134 -0.83 -17.29 -3.31
N THR A 135 -1.78 -18.09 -3.80
CA THR A 135 -3.20 -17.97 -3.45
C THR A 135 -3.76 -19.32 -3.07
N GLY A 136 -4.58 -19.35 -2.00
CA GLY A 136 -5.29 -20.53 -1.56
C GLY A 136 -6.73 -20.20 -1.15
N ALA A 137 -7.67 -21.07 -1.50
CA ALA A 137 -9.05 -20.98 -1.01
C ALA A 137 -9.12 -21.58 0.40
N ILE A 138 -9.54 -20.78 1.39
CA ILE A 138 -9.58 -21.19 2.80
C ILE A 138 -10.73 -22.15 3.03
N ARG A 139 -10.43 -23.30 3.65
CA ARG A 139 -11.40 -24.27 4.18
C ARG A 139 -11.68 -24.01 5.65
N LYS A 140 -10.64 -23.78 6.45
CA LYS A 140 -10.72 -23.45 7.89
C LYS A 140 -9.58 -22.48 8.25
N MET A 141 -9.85 -21.59 9.18
CA MET A 141 -8.86 -20.66 9.74
C MET A 141 -9.14 -20.46 11.22
N ASP A 142 -8.09 -20.51 12.02
CA ASP A 142 -8.11 -20.21 13.45
C ASP A 142 -7.01 -19.17 13.74
N VAL A 143 -7.31 -18.15 14.55
CA VAL A 143 -6.32 -17.20 15.06
C VAL A 143 -5.73 -17.81 16.34
N LEU A 144 -4.40 -17.91 16.41
CA LEU A 144 -3.69 -18.60 17.50
C LEU A 144 -3.26 -17.65 18.62
N ASP A 145 -3.05 -16.38 18.28
CA ASP A 145 -2.62 -15.33 19.21
C ASP A 145 -3.76 -14.41 19.62
N ASN A 146 -3.55 -13.64 20.70
CA ASN A 146 -4.47 -12.59 21.10
C ASN A 146 -4.11 -11.25 20.47
N ALA A 147 -5.11 -10.55 19.91
CA ALA A 147 -4.95 -9.20 19.38
C ALA A 147 -4.44 -8.21 20.45
N ARG A 148 -3.39 -7.45 20.12
CA ARG A 148 -2.98 -6.29 20.93
C ARG A 148 -3.64 -5.05 20.39
N VAL A 149 -4.60 -4.50 21.12
CA VAL A 149 -5.37 -3.33 20.66
C VAL A 149 -4.91 -2.05 21.37
N ASP A 150 -4.58 -1.04 20.58
CA ASP A 150 -4.28 0.29 21.11
C ASP A 150 -5.56 1.03 21.52
N ARG A 151 -5.50 1.84 22.58
CA ARG A 151 -6.69 2.51 23.14
C ARG A 151 -7.46 3.37 22.12
N SER A 152 -6.75 4.03 21.19
CA SER A 152 -7.38 4.84 20.14
C SER A 152 -8.17 3.96 19.16
N VAL A 153 -7.62 2.79 18.81
CA VAL A 153 -8.25 1.79 17.95
C VAL A 153 -9.47 1.18 18.62
N ASP A 154 -9.33 0.74 19.88
CA ASP A 154 -10.43 0.18 20.66
C ASP A 154 -11.62 1.17 20.75
N ARG A 155 -11.32 2.44 21.06
CA ARG A 155 -12.34 3.50 21.11
C ARG A 155 -13.02 3.73 19.76
N ALA A 156 -12.25 3.86 18.68
CA ALA A 156 -12.79 4.15 17.36
C ALA A 156 -13.61 2.99 16.79
N THR A 157 -13.21 1.76 17.09
CA THR A 157 -13.93 0.55 16.67
C THR A 157 -15.13 0.23 17.56
N SER A 158 -15.16 0.68 18.82
CA SER A 158 -16.32 0.55 19.71
C SER A 158 -17.41 1.60 19.47
N ASP A 159 -17.07 2.78 18.95
CA ASP A 159 -18.03 3.86 18.70
C ASP A 159 -18.83 3.64 17.40
N THR A 160 -20.11 3.27 17.54
CA THR A 160 -20.99 2.98 16.41
C THR A 160 -21.55 4.22 15.71
N ASP A 161 -21.52 5.38 16.37
CA ASP A 161 -22.03 6.65 15.83
C ASP A 161 -20.96 7.47 15.13
N LEU A 162 -19.69 7.11 15.34
CA LEU A 162 -18.53 7.74 14.70
C LEU A 162 -18.56 7.56 13.18
N SER A 163 -18.43 8.67 12.45
CA SER A 163 -18.28 8.61 11.00
C SER A 163 -16.91 8.04 10.62
N ALA A 164 -16.80 7.40 9.45
CA ALA A 164 -15.52 6.83 9.02
C ALA A 164 -14.44 7.92 8.87
N THR A 165 -14.80 9.08 8.32
CA THR A 165 -13.89 10.22 8.15
C THR A 165 -13.39 10.75 9.50
N ASP A 166 -14.27 10.91 10.49
CA ASP A 166 -13.85 11.35 11.83
C ASP A 166 -12.97 10.30 12.52
N ALA A 167 -13.28 9.01 12.34
CA ALA A 167 -12.44 7.93 12.85
C ALA A 167 -11.02 7.97 12.27
N PHE A 168 -10.87 8.17 10.94
CA PHE A 168 -9.56 8.29 10.31
C PHE A 168 -8.75 9.45 10.92
N GLU A 169 -9.40 10.58 11.18
CA GLU A 169 -8.75 11.76 11.75
C GLU A 169 -8.30 11.53 13.19
N ILE A 170 -9.16 10.94 14.03
CA ILE A 170 -8.84 10.63 15.42
C ILE A 170 -7.68 9.64 15.49
N LEU A 171 -7.74 8.57 14.70
CA LEU A 171 -6.71 7.52 14.67
C LEU A 171 -5.37 8.08 14.19
N HIS A 172 -5.37 8.80 13.06
CA HIS A 172 -4.14 9.40 12.52
C HIS A 172 -3.55 10.44 13.48
N ALA A 173 -4.39 11.28 14.11
CA ALA A 173 -3.92 12.25 15.11
C ALA A 173 -3.35 11.59 16.37
N SER A 174 -3.79 10.37 16.69
CA SER A 174 -3.29 9.56 17.81
C SER A 174 -2.03 8.77 17.48
N GLY A 175 -1.50 8.89 16.26
CA GLY A 175 -0.30 8.18 15.81
C GLY A 175 -0.56 6.79 15.23
N THR A 176 -1.82 6.39 15.04
CA THR A 176 -2.15 5.16 14.31
C THR A 176 -1.79 5.35 12.84
N ASP A 177 -1.00 4.43 12.33
CA ASP A 177 -0.49 4.47 10.97
C ASP A 177 -1.61 4.23 9.92
N VAL A 178 -1.47 4.86 8.74
CA VAL A 178 -2.48 4.83 7.68
C VAL A 178 -2.76 3.43 7.15
N TYR A 179 -1.80 2.51 7.26
CA TYR A 179 -1.98 1.13 6.86
C TYR A 179 -2.93 0.44 7.84
N GLN A 180 -2.76 0.62 9.14
CA GLN A 180 -3.67 0.04 10.14
C GLN A 180 -5.08 0.63 10.00
N ILE A 181 -5.22 1.95 9.78
CA ILE A 181 -6.52 2.58 9.51
C ILE A 181 -7.20 1.96 8.28
N THR A 182 -6.42 1.70 7.23
CA THR A 182 -6.89 1.02 6.02
C THR A 182 -7.36 -0.42 6.30
N GLN A 183 -6.63 -1.16 7.14
CA GLN A 183 -7.02 -2.52 7.56
C GLN A 183 -8.33 -2.51 8.34
N LEU A 184 -8.49 -1.59 9.30
CA LEU A 184 -9.71 -1.41 10.08
C LEU A 184 -10.91 -1.12 9.18
N LEU A 185 -10.77 -0.20 8.22
CA LEU A 185 -11.83 0.10 7.25
C LEU A 185 -12.12 -1.10 6.33
N THR A 186 -11.07 -1.79 5.86
CA THR A 186 -11.19 -2.98 5.01
C THR A 186 -11.99 -4.08 5.71
N ALA A 187 -11.72 -4.34 6.99
CA ALA A 187 -12.43 -5.32 7.82
C ALA A 187 -13.84 -4.86 8.24
N GLY A 188 -14.25 -3.63 7.88
CA GLY A 188 -15.55 -3.07 8.20
C GLY A 188 -15.70 -2.63 9.65
N LEU A 189 -14.61 -2.29 10.34
CA LEU A 189 -14.64 -1.88 11.74
C LEU A 189 -14.93 -0.38 11.95
N LEU A 190 -14.89 0.43 10.90
CA LEU A 190 -15.03 1.89 10.98
C LEU A 190 -16.28 2.41 10.27
N GLY A 191 -16.86 3.47 10.84
CA GLY A 191 -18.02 4.18 10.31
C GLY A 191 -19.37 3.71 10.87
N ARG A 192 -20.44 4.46 10.54
CA ARG A 192 -21.82 4.22 11.01
C ARG A 192 -22.49 3.01 10.37
N LYS A 193 -22.22 2.76 9.08
CA LYS A 193 -22.76 1.63 8.32
C LYS A 193 -21.63 0.68 7.97
N ARG A 194 -21.26 -0.13 8.95
CA ARG A 194 -20.10 -1.03 8.89
C ARG A 194 -20.34 -2.17 7.90
N HIS A 195 -19.45 -2.26 6.94
CA HIS A 195 -19.40 -3.34 5.97
C HIS A 195 -17.96 -3.46 5.48
N VAL A 196 -17.61 -4.64 4.98
CA VAL A 196 -16.29 -4.88 4.41
C VAL A 196 -16.08 -3.98 3.20
N VAL A 197 -14.95 -3.26 3.18
CA VAL A 197 -14.58 -2.37 2.07
C VAL A 197 -13.43 -3.03 1.29
N PRO A 198 -13.50 -3.13 -0.05
CA PRO A 198 -12.37 -3.59 -0.84
C PRO A 198 -11.10 -2.80 -0.52
N THR A 199 -9.97 -3.48 -0.30
CA THR A 199 -8.72 -2.87 0.18
C THR A 199 -8.29 -1.68 -0.67
N ARG A 200 -8.48 -1.77 -1.99
CA ARG A 200 -8.19 -0.67 -2.92
C ARG A 200 -9.01 0.59 -2.64
N TRP A 201 -10.30 0.44 -2.33
CA TRP A 201 -11.17 1.57 -2.03
C TRP A 201 -10.86 2.13 -0.64
N ALA A 202 -10.53 1.24 0.32
CA ALA A 202 -10.13 1.65 1.66
C ALA A 202 -8.87 2.53 1.64
N ILE A 203 -7.83 2.12 0.90
CA ILE A 203 -6.61 2.92 0.68
C ILE A 203 -6.97 4.32 0.21
N THR A 204 -7.74 4.42 -0.88
CA THR A 204 -8.09 5.72 -1.47
C THR A 204 -8.92 6.58 -0.50
N ALA A 205 -9.87 5.99 0.22
CA ALA A 205 -10.73 6.72 1.14
C ALA A 205 -9.96 7.26 2.36
N VAL A 206 -9.05 6.46 2.93
CA VAL A 206 -8.21 6.87 4.05
C VAL A 206 -7.23 7.96 3.61
N ASP A 207 -6.53 7.74 2.50
CA ASP A 207 -5.56 8.70 1.98
C ASP A 207 -6.17 10.06 1.66
N ASP A 208 -7.30 10.08 0.94
CA ASP A 208 -7.96 11.31 0.54
C ASP A 208 -8.44 12.09 1.77
N SER A 209 -9.00 11.40 2.76
CA SER A 209 -9.46 12.01 4.01
C SER A 209 -8.31 12.60 4.83
N VAL A 210 -7.27 11.81 5.08
CA VAL A 210 -6.09 12.24 5.86
C VAL A 210 -5.36 13.38 5.13
N SER A 211 -5.13 13.23 3.82
CA SER A 211 -4.44 14.24 3.01
C SER A 211 -5.22 15.55 2.96
N SER A 212 -6.54 15.50 2.76
CA SER A 212 -7.39 16.71 2.75
C SER A 212 -7.32 17.47 4.07
N ARG A 213 -7.22 16.76 5.21
CA ARG A 213 -7.04 17.39 6.52
C ARG A 213 -5.65 17.99 6.68
N LEU A 214 -4.59 17.28 6.26
CA LEU A 214 -3.22 17.78 6.31
C LEU A 214 -3.02 19.01 5.43
N LYS A 215 -3.58 19.02 4.21
CA LYS A 215 -3.57 20.19 3.31
C LYS A 215 -4.08 21.46 3.99
N LYS A 216 -5.20 21.37 4.73
CA LYS A 216 -5.75 22.51 5.50
C LYS A 216 -4.82 23.01 6.60
N LYS A 217 -4.01 22.13 7.20
CA LYS A 217 -3.00 22.52 8.20
C LYS A 217 -1.81 23.17 7.53
N VAL A 218 -1.29 22.58 6.45
CA VAL A 218 -0.12 23.08 5.74
C VAL A 218 -0.37 24.47 5.15
N ALA A 219 -1.56 24.71 4.60
CA ALA A 219 -1.96 26.01 4.07
C ALA A 219 -1.97 27.16 5.10
N ARG A 220 -1.86 26.86 6.40
CA ARG A 220 -1.79 27.86 7.48
C ARG A 220 -0.36 28.19 7.92
N TYR A 221 0.63 27.43 7.46
CA TYR A 221 2.03 27.72 7.79
C TYR A 221 2.52 28.94 7.00
N PRO A 222 3.47 29.71 7.57
CA PRO A 222 4.11 30.78 6.83
C PRO A 222 4.85 30.21 5.61
N PRO A 223 4.93 30.96 4.49
CA PRO A 223 5.74 30.56 3.34
C PRO A 223 7.20 30.30 3.74
N LEU A 224 7.85 29.41 2.99
CA LEU A 224 9.27 29.14 3.18
C LEU A 224 10.10 30.39 2.85
N GLY A 225 11.24 30.55 3.52
CA GLY A 225 12.16 31.67 3.27
C GLY A 225 12.95 31.57 1.96
N GLY A 226 12.80 30.49 1.20
CA GLY A 226 13.51 30.25 -0.06
C GLY A 226 13.20 28.87 -0.64
N ILE A 227 13.77 28.58 -1.80
CA ILE A 227 13.61 27.28 -2.48
C ILE A 227 14.46 26.23 -1.77
N GLU A 228 13.86 25.09 -1.46
CA GLU A 228 14.54 23.92 -0.92
C GLU A 228 14.42 22.75 -1.88
N VAL A 229 15.55 22.12 -2.22
CA VAL A 229 15.58 20.93 -3.08
C VAL A 229 16.09 19.76 -2.29
N PHE A 230 15.33 18.68 -2.34
CA PHE A 230 15.69 17.41 -1.76
C PHE A 230 15.70 16.32 -2.82
N SER A 231 16.64 15.40 -2.73
CA SER A 231 16.64 14.22 -3.58
C SER A 231 17.10 12.97 -2.84
N ALA A 232 16.54 11.84 -3.25
CA ALA A 232 16.89 10.51 -2.77
C ALA A 232 16.72 9.49 -3.90
N SER A 233 17.44 8.38 -3.82
CA SER A 233 17.27 7.24 -4.73
C SER A 233 16.99 5.99 -3.92
N LEU A 234 15.92 5.27 -4.25
CA LEU A 234 15.54 4.04 -3.56
C LEU A 234 14.87 3.05 -4.53
N TYR A 235 15.32 1.80 -4.50
CA TYR A 235 14.77 0.70 -5.33
C TYR A 235 14.69 1.00 -6.83
N GLY A 236 15.69 1.73 -7.34
CA GLY A 236 15.75 2.14 -8.74
C GLY A 236 14.89 3.37 -9.08
N ASN A 237 14.14 3.90 -8.12
CA ASN A 237 13.44 5.18 -8.24
C ASN A 237 14.38 6.31 -7.84
N HIS A 238 14.32 7.42 -8.57
CA HIS A 238 14.92 8.68 -8.18
C HIS A 238 13.81 9.67 -7.86
N ILE A 239 13.80 10.17 -6.63
CA ILE A 239 12.76 11.04 -6.09
C ILE A 239 13.38 12.40 -5.84
N VAL A 240 12.74 13.44 -6.39
CA VAL A 240 13.11 14.83 -6.15
C VAL A 240 11.90 15.55 -5.57
N CYS A 241 12.10 16.22 -4.44
CA CYS A 241 11.10 17.08 -3.82
C CYS A 241 11.58 18.52 -3.86
N LEU A 242 10.83 19.35 -4.57
CA LEU A 242 11.08 20.78 -4.68
C LEU A 242 10.05 21.53 -3.83
N LEU A 243 10.51 22.29 -2.85
CA LEU A 243 9.66 23.18 -2.06
C LEU A 243 9.92 24.63 -2.48
N VAL A 244 8.86 25.30 -2.94
CA VAL A 244 8.92 26.67 -3.44
C VAL A 244 8.09 27.58 -2.52
N PRO A 245 8.60 28.76 -2.13
CA PRO A 245 7.81 29.74 -1.38
C PRO A 245 6.53 30.16 -2.10
N GLY A 246 5.42 30.30 -1.37
CA GLY A 246 4.15 30.80 -1.89
C GLY A 246 2.94 30.14 -1.25
N ASP A 247 1.77 30.34 -1.87
CA ASP A 247 0.54 29.67 -1.48
C ASP A 247 0.66 28.16 -1.69
N TRP A 248 -0.07 27.40 -0.86
CA TRP A 248 -0.09 25.94 -0.97
C TRP A 248 -0.59 25.49 -2.33
N LYS A 249 0.32 24.90 -3.11
CA LYS A 249 0.06 24.20 -4.37
C LYS A 249 0.91 22.94 -4.39
N PHE A 250 0.44 21.96 -5.14
CA PHE A 250 1.12 20.70 -5.31
C PHE A 250 1.16 20.37 -6.81
N GLU A 251 2.29 19.82 -7.22
CA GLU A 251 2.49 19.19 -8.51
C GLU A 251 3.35 17.94 -8.31
N MET A 252 2.96 16.85 -8.95
CA MET A 252 3.70 15.60 -9.01
C MET A 252 3.91 15.24 -10.47
N ILE A 253 5.17 14.99 -10.82
CA ILE A 253 5.55 14.50 -12.13
C ILE A 253 6.21 13.14 -11.92
N GLU A 254 5.67 12.12 -12.55
CA GLU A 254 6.18 10.75 -12.53
C GLU A 254 6.62 10.36 -13.93
N VAL A 255 7.91 10.05 -14.08
CA VAL A 255 8.51 9.68 -15.36
C VAL A 255 8.80 8.19 -15.36
N TRP A 256 8.07 7.45 -16.19
CA TRP A 256 8.27 6.04 -16.42
C TRP A 256 9.15 5.84 -17.65
N ARG A 257 10.38 5.39 -17.41
CA ARG A 257 11.33 5.09 -18.50
C ARG A 257 10.75 4.04 -19.45
N LYS A 258 11.19 4.14 -20.71
CA LYS A 258 10.96 3.13 -21.75
C LYS A 258 11.30 1.75 -21.21
N GLN A 259 10.51 0.75 -21.61
CA GLN A 259 10.68 -0.66 -21.21
C GLN A 259 10.47 -0.96 -19.72
N SER A 260 9.98 -0.02 -18.91
CA SER A 260 9.50 -0.34 -17.56
C SER A 260 8.24 -1.22 -17.63
N LEU A 261 7.93 -1.97 -16.56
CA LEU A 261 6.73 -2.83 -16.52
C LEU A 261 5.41 -2.09 -16.75
N TRP A 262 5.42 -0.77 -16.52
CA TRP A 262 4.26 0.11 -16.51
C TRP A 262 4.23 1.09 -17.67
N ALA A 263 5.36 1.31 -18.35
CA ALA A 263 5.44 2.05 -19.60
C ALA A 263 5.31 1.10 -20.80
N GLY A 264 4.84 1.65 -21.92
CA GLY A 264 4.87 0.97 -23.20
C GLY A 264 6.28 0.90 -23.78
N GLU A 265 6.35 0.93 -25.10
CA GLU A 265 7.63 1.12 -25.80
C GLU A 265 8.16 2.55 -25.61
N ASP A 266 7.25 3.48 -25.32
CA ASP A 266 7.54 4.89 -25.11
C ASP A 266 7.66 5.27 -23.63
N GLU A 267 8.40 6.35 -23.39
CA GLU A 267 8.49 6.98 -22.09
C GLU A 267 7.13 7.59 -21.74
N THR A 268 6.66 7.38 -20.53
CA THR A 268 5.37 7.91 -20.08
C THR A 268 5.62 8.92 -18.98
N ILE A 269 5.23 10.17 -19.22
CA ILE A 269 5.22 11.24 -18.22
C ILE A 269 3.78 11.37 -17.72
N ALA A 270 3.57 11.08 -16.44
CA ALA A 270 2.31 11.32 -15.75
C ALA A 270 2.44 12.56 -14.88
N GLN A 271 1.47 13.46 -14.96
CA GLN A 271 1.42 14.69 -14.19
C GLN A 271 0.13 14.74 -13.36
N ASP A 272 0.26 15.16 -12.12
CA ASP A 272 -0.86 15.46 -11.22
C ASP A 272 -0.61 16.76 -10.48
N GLY A 273 -1.66 17.51 -10.15
CA GLY A 273 -1.49 18.80 -9.52
C GLY A 273 -2.81 19.51 -9.22
N GLU A 274 -2.71 20.57 -8.42
CA GLU A 274 -3.86 21.41 -8.08
C GLU A 274 -4.38 22.15 -9.33
N GLY A 275 -5.71 22.13 -9.55
CA GLY A 275 -6.36 22.78 -10.70
C GLY A 275 -6.58 21.90 -11.94
N LEU A 276 -6.02 20.69 -11.98
CA LEU A 276 -6.31 19.73 -13.06
C LEU A 276 -7.67 19.05 -12.83
N THR A 277 -8.64 19.32 -13.70
CA THR A 277 -9.94 18.64 -13.69
C THR A 277 -9.82 17.32 -14.44
N LYS A 278 -9.89 16.19 -13.75
CA LYS A 278 -9.77 14.86 -14.37
C LYS A 278 -11.09 14.41 -14.98
N SER A 279 -11.12 14.22 -16.30
CA SER A 279 -12.19 13.50 -16.98
C SER A 279 -11.85 11.99 -17.04
N GLY A 280 -12.32 11.24 -16.04
CA GLY A 280 -12.13 9.80 -15.96
C GLY A 280 -10.86 9.34 -15.21
N TYR A 281 -10.66 8.02 -15.18
CA TYR A 281 -9.50 7.38 -14.54
C TYR A 281 -8.26 7.52 -15.43
N SER A 282 -7.07 7.63 -14.82
CA SER A 282 -5.78 7.60 -15.55
C SER A 282 -5.73 6.45 -16.57
N PRO A 283 -5.26 6.66 -17.81
CA PRO A 283 -5.31 5.69 -18.93
C PRO A 283 -4.66 4.32 -18.67
N SER A 284 -3.92 4.21 -17.58
CA SER A 284 -3.11 3.07 -17.20
C SER A 284 -3.83 2.06 -16.27
N ARG A 285 -5.15 2.15 -16.09
CA ARG A 285 -5.99 1.14 -15.43
C ARG A 285 -6.84 0.40 -16.46
N GLY A 286 -6.73 -0.92 -16.52
CA GLY A 286 -7.66 -1.78 -17.26
C GLY A 286 -9.13 -1.56 -16.82
N PRO A 287 -10.09 -2.00 -17.64
CA PRO A 287 -11.48 -1.56 -17.52
C PRO A 287 -12.15 -2.25 -16.34
N THR A 288 -12.77 -1.48 -15.43
CA THR A 288 -14.03 -1.86 -14.76
C THR A 288 -14.59 -0.68 -13.94
N THR A 289 -15.78 -0.25 -14.37
CA THR A 289 -16.84 0.61 -13.82
C THR A 289 -16.68 1.36 -12.48
N ARG A 290 -17.06 2.66 -12.56
CA ARG A 290 -17.37 3.76 -11.59
C ARG A 290 -17.89 3.38 -10.17
N PRO A 291 -17.68 4.21 -9.12
CA PRO A 291 -17.89 5.67 -9.08
C PRO A 291 -16.68 6.53 -8.73
N ALA A 292 -16.91 7.84 -8.85
CA ALA A 292 -15.95 8.94 -8.82
C ALA A 292 -15.36 9.17 -7.41
N TRP A 293 -14.03 9.11 -7.30
CA TRP A 293 -13.27 9.55 -6.13
C TRP A 293 -12.04 10.34 -6.59
N ARG A 294 -11.82 11.50 -5.97
CA ARG A 294 -10.83 12.52 -6.33
C ARG A 294 -9.45 12.20 -5.73
N SER A 295 -8.80 11.11 -6.12
CA SER A 295 -7.32 11.03 -6.04
C SER A 295 -6.74 9.83 -6.81
N PRO A 296 -6.38 9.99 -8.09
CA PRO A 296 -5.74 8.95 -8.90
C PRO A 296 -4.25 8.67 -8.62
N SER A 297 -3.53 9.60 -7.97
CA SER A 297 -2.07 9.53 -7.78
C SER A 297 -1.65 8.72 -6.56
N THR A 298 -2.46 8.72 -5.49
CA THR A 298 -2.14 7.99 -4.25
C THR A 298 -1.97 6.50 -4.48
N TRP A 299 -2.72 5.88 -5.39
CA TRP A 299 -2.67 4.43 -5.56
C TRP A 299 -1.40 3.92 -6.29
N ARG A 300 -0.80 4.72 -7.19
CA ARG A 300 0.45 4.36 -7.92
C ARG A 300 1.70 4.67 -7.11
N ALA A 301 1.69 5.83 -6.47
CA ALA A 301 2.60 6.16 -5.39
C ALA A 301 2.57 5.06 -4.32
N TYR A 302 1.40 4.57 -3.90
CA TYR A 302 1.28 3.47 -2.95
C TYR A 302 1.95 2.18 -3.46
N SER A 303 1.68 1.72 -4.68
CA SER A 303 2.21 0.43 -5.17
C SER A 303 3.73 0.41 -5.40
N VAL A 304 4.37 1.56 -5.60
CA VAL A 304 5.83 1.72 -5.76
C VAL A 304 6.52 2.22 -4.47
N LEU A 305 5.85 3.06 -3.67
CA LEU A 305 6.35 3.73 -2.46
C LEU A 305 5.89 3.11 -1.14
N HIS A 306 5.12 2.01 -1.14
CA HIS A 306 4.90 1.11 0.02
C HIS A 306 6.19 0.41 0.52
N GLY A 307 7.33 1.04 0.26
CA GLY A 307 8.70 0.76 0.69
C GLY A 307 9.33 1.94 1.47
N CYS A 308 8.75 3.15 1.44
CA CYS A 308 9.58 4.36 1.52
C CYS A 308 9.23 5.40 2.60
N TRP A 309 8.01 5.48 3.15
CA TRP A 309 7.67 6.59 4.06
C TRP A 309 6.89 6.18 5.31
N CYS A 310 7.60 6.18 6.44
CA CYS A 310 7.09 6.46 7.78
C CYS A 310 8.24 7.07 8.59
N SER A 311 8.43 8.39 8.47
CA SER A 311 9.15 9.16 9.49
C SER A 311 8.18 10.19 10.03
N GLY A 312 7.58 9.86 11.18
CA GLY A 312 6.76 10.77 11.95
C GLY A 312 7.59 11.98 12.36
N ALA A 313 7.26 13.15 11.84
CA ALA A 313 7.55 14.42 12.49
C ALA A 313 6.26 14.88 13.17
N SER A 314 6.11 14.56 14.45
CA SER A 314 5.19 15.34 15.30
C SER A 314 5.66 16.79 15.33
N PRO A 315 4.77 17.78 15.21
CA PRO A 315 5.12 19.20 15.24
C PRO A 315 5.36 19.63 16.69
N ALA A 316 6.47 19.19 17.28
CA ALA A 316 6.94 19.69 18.58
C ALA A 316 8.43 19.31 18.78
N SER A 317 9.33 19.83 17.95
CA SER A 317 10.68 20.19 18.39
C SER A 317 11.36 20.99 17.28
N THR A 318 11.70 22.23 17.62
CA THR A 318 12.70 23.03 16.93
C THR A 318 14.06 22.34 17.07
N GLY A 319 14.34 21.37 16.19
CA GLY A 319 15.60 20.64 16.19
C GLY A 319 15.84 19.99 14.82
N ARG A 320 16.69 20.62 14.01
CA ARG A 320 17.10 20.13 12.69
C ARG A 320 17.77 18.74 12.81
N ARG A 321 17.10 17.71 12.31
CA ARG A 321 17.74 16.46 11.89
C ARG A 321 17.20 16.08 10.51
N SER A 322 18.09 15.94 9.54
CA SER A 322 17.80 15.35 8.24
C SER A 322 17.43 13.87 8.44
N ALA A 323 16.37 13.41 7.76
CA ALA A 323 16.04 11.99 7.70
C ALA A 323 17.16 11.22 6.99
N PRO A 324 17.50 9.99 7.41
CA PRO A 324 18.51 9.17 6.74
C PRO A 324 18.17 9.00 5.25
N GLY A 325 19.15 9.24 4.37
CA GLY A 325 19.00 9.04 2.91
C GLY A 325 18.58 10.27 2.10
N TRP A 326 18.40 11.44 2.73
CA TRP A 326 18.03 12.67 2.04
C TRP A 326 19.22 13.63 1.94
N SER A 327 19.56 14.04 0.71
CA SER A 327 20.48 15.16 0.48
C SER A 327 19.67 16.44 0.24
N GLY A 328 19.94 17.49 1.02
CA GLY A 328 19.26 18.79 0.90
C GLY A 328 20.28 19.91 0.70
N ARG A 329 20.06 20.76 -0.30
CA ARG A 329 20.80 22.03 -0.45
C ARG A 329 19.82 23.18 -0.43
N ARG A 330 20.12 24.21 0.36
CA ARG A 330 19.47 25.52 0.25
C ARG A 330 20.21 26.31 -0.81
N HIS A 331 19.53 26.64 -1.89
CA HIS A 331 19.98 27.71 -2.76
C HIS A 331 19.38 29.00 -2.23
N GLY A 332 20.17 29.75 -1.45
CA GLY A 332 19.87 31.16 -1.23
C GLY A 332 19.94 31.85 -2.58
N THR A 333 18.85 32.49 -3.00
CA THR A 333 18.92 33.50 -4.05
C THR A 333 19.85 34.64 -3.58
N PRO A 334 20.69 35.20 -4.48
CA PRO A 334 21.58 36.31 -4.16
C PRO A 334 20.83 37.57 -3.68
#